data_AF-A0A7Y3L8F7-F1
#
_entry.id   AF-A0A7Y3L8F7-F1
#
_cell.length_a   1.000
_cell.length_b   1.000
_cell.length_c   1.000
_cell.angle_alpha   90.00
_cell.angle_beta   90.00
_cell.angle_gamma   90.00
#
_symmetry.space_group_name_H-M   'P 1'
#
loop_
_entity.id
_entity.type
_entity.pdbx_description
1 polymer ?
#
loop_
_entity_poly.entity_id
_entity_poly.type
_entity_poly.pdbx_seq_one_letter_code
_entity_poly.pdbx_strand_id
1 'polypeptide(L)'
;MAKSATGKWVSKVGASGGSKAYKKTRPSNYYATLVIIVVLGLGATVLARYDYQHPAAAAVGTPPAIGTTWFAALNVDVCGESLPYLKSDPASIYGLKVQANNVIQISPVSAADSGSHATLGQFAVEFPGLVASSNVLGIPSAAGVANAATTYRNGQLCPTSSKYAHQAGQVQYAYWTSFSQTKPTVTTNPSSIKFAQDMRVTMAFVPKGVTPLPPSTATVNAMVADQASSATTTTTAVTTTTGVTATTAVPTTTVTKATTTTTTKKATTTTTAKG
;
A
#
# COMPACT_ATOMS: atom_id res chain seq x y z
N MET A 1 25.99 -85.33 36.60
CA MET A 1 27.40 -85.06 36.98
C MET A 1 27.57 -83.56 37.09
N ALA A 2 27.75 -83.05 38.30
CA ALA A 2 28.09 -81.65 38.53
C ALA A 2 29.54 -81.38 38.12
N LYS A 3 29.81 -80.20 37.56
CA LYS A 3 31.15 -79.60 37.61
C LYS A 3 31.00 -78.11 37.91
N SER A 4 31.11 -77.80 39.19
CA SER A 4 31.18 -76.46 39.74
C SER A 4 32.50 -75.79 39.35
N ALA A 5 32.45 -74.49 39.05
CA ALA A 5 33.57 -73.57 39.27
C ALA A 5 32.99 -72.16 39.50
N THR A 6 32.49 -71.98 40.72
CA THR A 6 32.34 -70.68 41.37
C THR A 6 33.73 -70.14 41.70
N GLY A 7 33.99 -68.87 41.38
CA GLY A 7 34.89 -68.03 42.18
C GLY A 7 36.09 -67.41 41.46
N LYS A 8 36.15 -66.06 41.54
CA LYS A 8 37.23 -65.14 41.16
C LYS A 8 37.30 -64.95 39.64
N TRP A 9 36.92 -63.80 39.07
CA TRP A 9 37.58 -62.52 39.27
C TRP A 9 36.58 -61.35 39.28
N VAL A 10 36.27 -60.85 40.48
CA VAL A 10 35.91 -59.45 40.64
C VAL A 10 37.24 -58.69 40.61
N SER A 11 37.51 -58.00 39.51
CA SER A 11 38.35 -56.80 39.45
C SER A 11 38.45 -56.30 38.01
N LYS A 12 37.42 -55.59 37.56
CA LYS A 12 37.54 -54.34 36.77
C LYS A 12 36.32 -53.46 37.08
N VAL A 13 36.14 -53.17 38.36
CA VAL A 13 35.55 -51.89 38.78
C VAL A 13 36.69 -50.88 38.64
N GLY A 14 36.72 -50.15 37.53
CA GLY A 14 37.85 -49.28 37.21
C GLY A 14 37.97 -48.95 35.72
N ALA A 15 36.87 -48.55 35.08
CA ALA A 15 36.85 -47.67 33.90
C ALA A 15 35.40 -47.34 33.49
N SER A 16 34.52 -46.97 34.43
CA SER A 16 33.31 -46.22 34.09
C SER A 16 33.60 -44.71 33.97
N GLY A 17 34.84 -44.36 33.64
CA GLY A 17 35.34 -43.01 33.52
C GLY A 17 36.07 -42.82 32.21
N GLY A 18 35.40 -42.17 31.26
CA GLY A 18 35.94 -41.81 29.94
C GLY A 18 35.76 -42.93 28.91
N SER A 19 35.37 -42.68 27.67
CA SER A 19 35.37 -41.41 26.96
C SER A 19 34.73 -41.63 25.60
N LYS A 20 33.41 -41.71 25.56
CA LYS A 20 32.64 -41.35 24.36
C LYS A 20 31.37 -40.64 24.82
N ALA A 21 31.54 -39.45 25.38
CA ALA A 21 30.59 -38.41 25.04
C ALA A 21 30.52 -38.47 23.52
N TYR A 22 29.41 -38.92 22.95
CA TYR A 22 29.12 -38.75 21.54
C TYR A 22 29.39 -37.26 21.33
N LYS A 23 30.56 -36.93 20.76
CA LYS A 23 30.78 -35.62 20.19
C LYS A 23 29.79 -35.66 19.05
N LYS A 24 28.57 -35.21 19.34
CA LYS A 24 27.62 -34.75 18.35
C LYS A 24 28.46 -33.66 17.70
N THR A 25 29.20 -34.04 16.66
CA THR A 25 29.94 -33.14 15.79
C THR A 25 28.85 -32.24 15.30
N ARG A 26 28.65 -31.13 16.02
CA ARG A 26 27.54 -30.25 15.72
C ARG A 26 27.87 -29.80 14.30
N PRO A 27 27.06 -30.18 13.31
CA PRO A 27 27.50 -30.12 11.92
C PRO A 27 27.90 -28.67 11.66
N SER A 28 29.19 -28.44 11.35
CA SER A 28 29.70 -27.07 11.14
C SER A 28 28.84 -26.35 10.09
N ASN A 29 28.28 -27.11 9.16
CA ASN A 29 27.32 -26.69 8.15
C ASN A 29 26.06 -26.06 8.76
N TYR A 30 25.54 -26.56 9.89
CA TYR A 30 24.37 -25.97 10.55
C TYR A 30 24.67 -24.57 11.09
N TYR A 31 25.83 -24.37 11.73
CA TYR A 31 26.23 -23.03 12.18
C TYR A 31 26.59 -22.12 11.01
N ALA A 32 27.23 -22.65 9.97
CA ALA A 32 27.50 -21.90 8.75
C ALA A 32 26.20 -21.41 8.11
N THR A 33 25.18 -22.26 8.00
CA THR A 33 23.85 -21.88 7.51
C THR A 33 23.18 -20.83 8.39
N LEU A 34 23.26 -20.96 9.72
CA LEU A 34 22.72 -19.95 10.64
C LEU A 34 23.42 -18.59 10.48
N VAL A 35 24.75 -18.58 10.35
CA VAL A 35 25.51 -17.35 10.12
C VAL A 35 25.11 -16.71 8.79
N ILE A 36 24.94 -17.49 7.73
CA ILE A 36 24.48 -16.97 6.43
C ILE A 36 23.08 -16.35 6.53
N ILE A 37 22.13 -17.01 7.21
CA ILE A 37 20.78 -16.45 7.42
C ILE A 37 20.83 -15.13 8.20
N VAL A 38 21.66 -15.06 9.25
CA VAL A 38 21.82 -13.83 10.05
C VAL A 38 22.43 -12.71 9.20
N VAL A 39 23.46 -13.00 8.40
CA VAL A 39 24.10 -12.00 7.52
C VAL A 39 23.14 -11.54 6.42
N LEU A 40 22.37 -12.44 5.80
CA LEU A 40 21.35 -12.08 4.82
C LEU A 40 20.22 -11.27 5.46
N GLY A 41 19.76 -11.65 6.66
CA GLY A 41 18.75 -10.89 7.40
C GLY A 41 19.23 -9.49 7.75
N LEU A 42 20.44 -9.35 8.29
CA LEU A 42 21.05 -8.05 8.55
C LEU A 42 21.25 -7.24 7.26
N GLY A 43 21.75 -7.86 6.20
CA GLY A 43 21.91 -7.23 4.89
C GLY A 43 20.59 -6.71 4.33
N ALA A 44 19.52 -7.51 4.40
CA ALA A 44 18.18 -7.10 4.00
C ALA A 44 17.65 -5.95 4.88
N THR A 45 17.87 -5.97 6.20
CA THR A 45 17.45 -4.86 7.07
C THR A 45 18.23 -3.57 6.81
N VAL A 46 19.53 -3.66 6.50
CA VAL A 46 20.35 -2.50 6.15
C VAL A 46 19.94 -1.95 4.80
N LEU A 47 19.71 -2.81 3.80
CA LEU A 47 19.21 -2.40 2.49
C LEU A 47 17.83 -1.76 2.60
N ALA A 48 16.90 -2.38 3.32
CA ALA A 48 15.57 -1.81 3.57
C ALA A 48 15.66 -0.46 4.29
N ARG A 49 16.53 -0.32 5.29
CA ARG A 49 16.75 0.96 5.97
C ARG A 49 17.42 1.99 5.04
N TYR A 50 18.33 1.56 4.20
CA TYR A 50 19.01 2.41 3.23
C TYR A 50 18.01 2.93 2.18
N ASP A 51 17.19 2.07 1.59
CA ASP A 51 16.13 2.45 0.64
C ASP A 51 15.06 3.33 1.30
N TYR A 52 14.74 3.08 2.56
CA TYR A 52 13.81 3.92 3.33
C TYR A 52 14.36 5.33 3.60
N GLN A 53 15.68 5.45 3.79
CA GLN A 53 16.35 6.73 4.04
C GLN A 53 16.78 7.46 2.76
N HIS A 54 17.06 6.69 1.70
CA HIS A 54 17.47 7.13 0.37
C HIS A 54 16.50 6.55 -0.67
N PRO A 55 15.22 6.96 -0.65
CA PRO A 55 14.34 6.60 -1.75
C PRO A 55 15.02 7.11 -3.01
N ALA A 56 15.22 6.22 -4.00
CA ALA A 56 15.53 6.65 -5.35
C ALA A 56 14.54 7.76 -5.67
N ALA A 57 15.02 8.92 -6.15
CA ALA A 57 14.15 10.04 -6.45
C ALA A 57 12.99 9.49 -7.26
N ALA A 58 11.81 9.37 -6.64
CA ALA A 58 10.64 8.86 -7.33
C ALA A 58 10.54 9.73 -8.56
N ALA A 59 10.53 9.10 -9.75
CA ALA A 59 10.37 9.84 -10.99
C ALA A 59 9.23 10.81 -10.75
N VAL A 60 9.55 12.10 -10.78
CA VAL A 60 8.65 13.17 -10.34
C VAL A 60 7.29 12.92 -10.98
N GLY A 61 6.31 12.52 -10.16
CA GLY A 61 4.92 12.45 -10.56
C GLY A 61 4.59 11.51 -11.72
N THR A 62 5.17 10.31 -11.83
CA THR A 62 4.42 9.26 -12.53
C THR A 62 3.13 9.06 -11.76
N PRO A 63 1.95 9.28 -12.35
CA PRO A 63 0.70 9.12 -11.62
C PRO A 63 0.27 7.65 -11.59
N PRO A 64 -0.61 7.24 -10.66
CA PRO A 64 -1.10 5.86 -10.58
C PRO A 64 -1.75 5.46 -11.90
N ALA A 65 -1.29 4.38 -12.52
CA ALA A 65 -1.86 3.87 -13.77
C ALA A 65 -2.78 2.68 -13.49
N ILE A 66 -3.70 2.41 -14.42
CA ILE A 66 -4.56 1.22 -14.34
C ILE A 66 -3.69 -0.04 -14.32
N GLY A 67 -3.97 -0.96 -13.39
CA GLY A 67 -3.19 -2.19 -13.20
C GLY A 67 -1.94 -2.03 -12.33
N THR A 68 -1.68 -0.83 -11.79
CA THR A 68 -0.67 -0.63 -10.73
C THR A 68 -1.33 -0.68 -9.36
N THR A 69 -0.58 -1.08 -8.33
CA THR A 69 -1.04 -1.07 -6.94
C THR A 69 -0.02 -0.34 -6.08
N TRP A 70 -0.43 0.80 -5.53
CA TRP A 70 0.36 1.60 -4.61
C TRP A 70 -0.28 1.65 -3.24
N PHE A 71 0.51 2.05 -2.26
CA PHE A 71 0.07 2.18 -0.88
C PHE A 71 0.42 3.57 -0.37
N ALA A 72 -0.52 4.15 0.37
CA ALA A 72 -0.34 5.41 1.09
C ALA A 72 -0.83 5.26 2.53
N ALA A 73 -0.19 5.95 3.47
CA ALA A 73 -0.58 5.95 4.87
C ALA A 73 -1.53 7.11 5.15
N LEU A 74 -2.67 6.85 5.77
CA LEU A 74 -3.66 7.85 6.14
C LEU A 74 -3.68 8.08 7.66
N ASN A 75 -3.84 9.33 8.04
CA ASN A 75 -4.18 9.72 9.40
C ASN A 75 -5.35 10.70 9.38
N VAL A 76 -6.10 10.71 10.46
CA VAL A 76 -7.15 11.69 10.68
C VAL A 76 -6.84 12.39 11.98
N ASP A 77 -6.54 13.68 11.92
CA ASP A 77 -6.16 14.50 13.07
C ASP A 77 -7.24 15.54 13.35
N VAL A 78 -7.86 15.47 14.52
CA VAL A 78 -8.84 16.47 14.95
C VAL A 78 -8.32 17.15 16.19
N CYS A 79 -8.08 18.45 16.06
CA CYS A 79 -7.65 19.31 17.16
C CYS A 79 -6.41 18.79 17.91
N GLY A 80 -5.47 18.18 17.18
CA GLY A 80 -4.22 17.68 17.71
C GLY A 80 -4.28 16.25 18.26
N GLU A 81 -5.38 15.54 18.00
CA GLU A 81 -5.59 14.15 18.37
C GLU A 81 -5.85 13.28 17.13
N SER A 82 -5.12 12.17 17.03
CA SER A 82 -5.40 11.15 16.01
C SER A 82 -6.72 10.43 16.33
N LEU A 83 -7.68 10.52 15.42
CA LEU A 83 -8.92 9.76 15.49
C LEU A 83 -8.68 8.26 15.26
N PRO A 84 -9.62 7.40 15.68
CA PRO A 84 -9.59 5.98 15.37
C PRO A 84 -9.50 5.69 13.87
N TYR A 85 -9.00 4.50 13.53
CA TYR A 85 -8.89 4.08 12.14
C TYR A 85 -10.26 4.03 11.46
N LEU A 86 -10.27 4.42 10.18
CA LEU A 86 -11.39 4.25 9.30
C LEU A 86 -11.70 2.76 9.15
N LYS A 87 -12.96 2.46 8.87
CA LYS A 87 -13.40 1.11 8.55
C LYS A 87 -12.65 0.62 7.30
N SER A 88 -11.97 -0.51 7.42
CA SER A 88 -11.36 -1.15 6.25
C SER A 88 -12.44 -1.65 5.31
N ASP A 89 -12.23 -1.44 4.01
CA ASP A 89 -13.09 -1.89 2.93
C ASP A 89 -12.25 -2.45 1.77
N PRO A 90 -11.61 -3.62 1.96
CA PRO A 90 -10.77 -4.23 0.92
C PRO A 90 -11.60 -4.76 -0.26
N ALA A 91 -12.90 -5.00 -0.04
CA ALA A 91 -13.84 -5.57 -1.00
C ALA A 91 -14.54 -4.54 -1.89
N SER A 92 -14.30 -3.23 -1.65
CA SER A 92 -14.79 -2.15 -2.50
C SER A 92 -14.52 -2.43 -3.98
N ILE A 93 -15.42 -2.03 -4.87
CA ILE A 93 -15.24 -2.17 -6.33
C ILE A 93 -14.39 -1.04 -6.92
N TYR A 94 -14.12 0.00 -6.13
CA TYR A 94 -13.43 1.22 -6.53
C TYR A 94 -11.91 1.09 -6.57
N GLY A 95 -11.25 2.05 -7.21
CA GLY A 95 -9.80 2.04 -7.35
C GLY A 95 -9.05 2.40 -6.06
N LEU A 96 -9.66 3.20 -5.19
CA LEU A 96 -9.06 3.69 -3.94
C LEU A 96 -9.78 3.04 -2.75
N LYS A 97 -9.05 2.23 -1.98
CA LYS A 97 -9.64 1.44 -0.89
C LYS A 97 -8.87 1.61 0.41
N VAL A 98 -9.55 1.45 1.54
CA VAL A 98 -8.91 1.46 2.87
C VAL A 98 -8.66 0.03 3.33
N GLN A 99 -7.39 -0.29 3.55
CA GLN A 99 -6.92 -1.50 4.21
C GLN A 99 -6.90 -1.31 5.73
N ALA A 100 -6.48 -2.34 6.46
CA ALA A 100 -6.32 -2.26 7.91
C ALA A 100 -5.36 -1.12 8.30
N ASN A 101 -5.49 -0.63 9.53
CA ASN A 101 -4.59 0.37 10.12
C ASN A 101 -4.48 1.71 9.36
N ASN A 102 -5.52 2.11 8.61
CA ASN A 102 -5.54 3.32 7.77
C ASN A 102 -4.52 3.32 6.63
N VAL A 103 -4.25 2.17 6.03
CA VAL A 103 -3.51 2.12 4.77
C VAL A 103 -4.49 2.33 3.62
N ILE A 104 -4.20 3.25 2.70
CA ILE A 104 -4.95 3.41 1.45
C ILE A 104 -4.23 2.59 0.39
N GLN A 105 -4.93 1.59 -0.17
CA GLN A 105 -4.52 0.93 -1.39
C GLN A 105 -5.05 1.73 -2.58
N ILE A 106 -4.12 2.19 -3.42
CA ILE A 106 -4.41 2.87 -4.68
C ILE A 106 -4.18 1.85 -5.80
N SER A 107 -5.27 1.29 -6.32
CA SER A 107 -5.26 0.35 -7.44
C SER A 107 -6.28 0.79 -8.48
N PRO A 108 -5.95 1.78 -9.33
CA PRO A 108 -6.90 2.35 -10.26
C PRO A 108 -7.51 1.29 -11.18
N VAL A 109 -8.85 1.22 -11.21
CA VAL A 109 -9.61 0.34 -12.11
C VAL A 109 -10.20 1.11 -13.29
N SER A 110 -10.21 2.44 -13.21
CA SER A 110 -10.83 3.33 -14.20
C SER A 110 -9.97 4.57 -14.47
N ALA A 111 -10.32 5.33 -15.52
CA ALA A 111 -9.71 6.63 -15.80
C ALA A 111 -10.00 7.67 -14.70
N ALA A 112 -11.08 7.50 -13.93
CA ALA A 112 -11.45 8.42 -12.85
C ALA A 112 -10.52 8.31 -11.64
N ASP A 113 -9.84 7.16 -11.48
CA ASP A 113 -9.05 6.85 -10.28
C ASP A 113 -7.56 6.72 -10.59
N SER A 114 -7.18 7.00 -11.85
CA SER A 114 -5.81 6.97 -12.35
C SER A 114 -5.33 8.35 -12.76
N GLY A 115 -4.03 8.47 -13.03
CA GLY A 115 -3.48 9.68 -13.58
C GLY A 115 -3.55 10.85 -12.59
N SER A 116 -3.86 12.02 -13.13
CA SER A 116 -4.11 13.23 -12.34
C SER A 116 -5.38 13.19 -11.50
N HIS A 117 -6.26 12.20 -11.69
CA HIS A 117 -7.54 12.09 -11.00
C HIS A 117 -7.46 11.26 -9.72
N ALA A 118 -6.42 10.43 -9.57
CA ALA A 118 -6.07 9.71 -8.36
C ALA A 118 -5.70 10.70 -7.23
N THR A 119 -6.71 11.26 -6.58
CA THR A 119 -6.57 12.34 -5.60
C THR A 119 -7.28 12.01 -4.30
N LEU A 120 -6.88 12.68 -3.21
CA LEU A 120 -7.57 12.52 -1.93
C LEU A 120 -9.05 12.94 -2.03
N GLY A 121 -9.36 13.92 -2.88
CA GLY A 121 -10.73 14.31 -3.18
C GLY A 121 -11.52 13.16 -3.81
N GLN A 122 -10.95 12.46 -4.78
CA GLN A 122 -11.58 11.28 -5.40
C GLN A 122 -11.77 10.14 -4.38
N PHE A 123 -10.77 9.88 -3.54
CA PHE A 123 -10.88 8.90 -2.46
C PHE A 123 -12.07 9.17 -1.53
N ALA A 124 -12.33 10.44 -1.19
CA ALA A 124 -13.48 10.78 -0.37
C ALA A 124 -14.84 10.61 -1.07
N VAL A 125 -14.87 10.63 -2.40
CA VAL A 125 -16.07 10.32 -3.19
C VAL A 125 -16.32 8.81 -3.22
N GLU A 126 -15.26 8.01 -3.37
CA GLU A 126 -15.35 6.56 -3.44
C GLU A 126 -15.58 5.90 -2.08
N PHE A 127 -15.11 6.52 -0.99
CA PHE A 127 -15.25 5.98 0.35
C PHE A 127 -16.62 6.34 0.97
N PRO A 128 -17.43 5.34 1.36
CA PRO A 128 -18.78 5.60 1.86
C PRO A 128 -18.79 6.41 3.16
N GLY A 129 -19.50 7.53 3.13
CA GLY A 129 -19.72 8.39 4.30
C GLY A 129 -18.54 9.28 4.70
N LEU A 130 -17.41 9.24 3.98
CA LEU A 130 -16.32 10.20 4.14
C LEU A 130 -16.66 11.49 3.39
N VAL A 131 -16.37 12.63 4.01
CA VAL A 131 -16.51 13.94 3.37
C VAL A 131 -15.19 14.66 3.52
N ALA A 132 -14.45 14.83 2.42
CA ALA A 132 -13.24 15.64 2.39
C ALA A 132 -13.45 16.80 1.42
N SER A 133 -13.57 18.01 1.94
CA SER A 133 -13.65 19.26 1.16
C SER A 133 -12.77 20.33 1.77
N SER A 134 -12.71 21.51 1.16
CA SER A 134 -11.89 22.61 1.69
C SER A 134 -12.40 23.24 2.98
N ASN A 135 -13.69 23.03 3.29
CA ASN A 135 -14.34 23.68 4.43
C ASN A 135 -15.04 22.70 5.38
N VAL A 136 -15.13 21.44 5.00
CA VAL A 136 -15.85 20.39 5.74
C VAL A 136 -15.03 19.10 5.70
N LEU A 137 -14.82 18.53 6.88
CA LEU A 137 -14.23 17.22 7.08
C LEU A 137 -15.23 16.36 7.85
N GLY A 138 -15.85 15.40 7.18
CA GLY A 138 -16.78 14.44 7.78
C GLY A 138 -16.14 13.07 7.86
N ILE A 139 -15.90 12.59 9.07
CA ILE A 139 -15.34 11.25 9.29
C ILE A 139 -16.51 10.27 9.47
N PRO A 140 -16.54 9.16 8.72
CA PRO A 140 -17.61 8.19 8.84
C PRO A 140 -17.57 7.49 10.20
N SER A 141 -18.72 7.00 10.64
CA SER A 141 -18.82 6.10 11.79
C SER A 141 -18.09 4.78 11.54
N ALA A 142 -17.86 3.99 12.59
CA ALA A 142 -17.33 2.62 12.48
C ALA A 142 -18.20 1.71 11.57
N ALA A 143 -19.46 2.06 11.34
CA ALA A 143 -20.34 1.36 10.40
C ALA A 143 -20.03 1.68 8.92
N GLY A 144 -19.24 2.71 8.62
CA GLY A 144 -18.99 3.21 7.26
C GLY A 144 -20.08 4.15 6.75
N VAL A 145 -20.78 4.83 7.67
CA VAL A 145 -21.88 5.75 7.34
C VAL A 145 -21.52 7.15 7.80
N ALA A 146 -21.89 8.17 7.01
CA ALA A 146 -21.70 9.57 7.36
C ALA A 146 -22.25 9.86 8.76
N ASN A 147 -21.45 10.53 9.59
CA ASN A 147 -21.80 10.83 10.97
C ASN A 147 -21.65 12.33 11.23
N ALA A 148 -22.76 12.97 11.59
CA ALA A 148 -22.80 14.40 11.88
C ALA A 148 -21.95 14.77 13.12
N ALA A 149 -21.82 13.87 14.10
CA ALA A 149 -21.04 14.12 15.31
C ALA A 149 -19.53 14.19 15.04
N THR A 150 -19.08 13.55 13.96
CA THR A 150 -17.69 13.55 13.49
C THR A 150 -17.54 14.35 12.20
N THR A 151 -18.46 15.30 11.96
CA THR A 151 -18.38 16.27 10.87
C THR A 151 -17.95 17.63 11.41
N TYR A 152 -16.80 18.09 10.95
CA TYR A 152 -16.17 19.34 11.35
C TYR A 152 -16.24 20.35 10.21
N ARG A 153 -16.58 21.59 10.55
CA ARG A 153 -16.66 22.71 9.60
C ARG A 153 -15.71 23.82 10.00
N ASN A 154 -15.15 24.53 9.03
CA ASN A 154 -14.30 25.69 9.30
C ASN A 154 -14.99 26.69 10.22
N GLY A 155 -14.28 27.13 11.26
CA GLY A 155 -14.80 28.03 12.29
C GLY A 155 -15.46 27.32 13.49
N GLN A 156 -15.67 26.02 13.43
CA GLN A 156 -16.13 25.24 14.58
C GLN A 156 -15.03 25.19 15.65
N LEU A 157 -15.44 25.26 16.92
CA LEU A 157 -14.51 25.22 18.04
C LEU A 157 -14.03 23.79 18.28
N CYS A 158 -12.75 23.66 18.57
CA CYS A 158 -12.15 22.42 19.02
C CYS A 158 -12.73 21.99 20.39
N PRO A 159 -12.96 20.68 20.61
CA PRO A 159 -13.49 20.15 21.87
C PRO A 159 -12.64 20.55 23.07
N THR A 160 -13.27 20.71 24.22
CA THR A 160 -12.61 21.10 25.48
C THR A 160 -11.58 20.09 25.96
N SER A 161 -11.74 18.82 25.59
CA SER A 161 -10.80 17.75 25.89
C SER A 161 -9.55 17.74 25.02
N SER A 162 -9.56 18.47 23.90
CA SER A 162 -8.49 18.42 22.90
C SER A 162 -7.33 19.36 23.24
N LYS A 163 -6.17 19.11 22.60
CA LYS A 163 -4.97 19.95 22.73
C LYS A 163 -5.20 21.43 22.40
N TYR A 164 -6.15 21.72 21.50
CA TYR A 164 -6.49 23.08 21.06
C TYR A 164 -7.88 23.53 21.51
N ALA A 165 -8.29 23.16 22.72
CA ALA A 165 -9.58 23.53 23.30
C ALA A 165 -9.97 24.99 23.04
N HIS A 166 -11.23 25.20 22.62
CA HIS A 166 -11.83 26.51 22.33
C HIS A 166 -11.19 27.32 21.19
N GLN A 167 -10.26 26.74 20.43
CA GLN A 167 -9.74 27.39 19.22
C GLN A 167 -10.62 27.03 18.02
N ALA A 168 -10.82 28.00 17.12
CA ALA A 168 -11.55 27.76 15.88
C ALA A 168 -10.69 26.92 14.91
N GLY A 169 -11.16 25.70 14.63
CA GLY A 169 -10.49 24.79 13.71
C GLY A 169 -10.76 25.10 12.24
N GLN A 170 -9.85 24.66 11.39
CA GLN A 170 -9.94 24.70 9.94
C GLN A 170 -9.55 23.34 9.36
N VAL A 171 -10.24 22.97 8.28
CA VAL A 171 -9.95 21.78 7.51
C VAL A 171 -8.69 22.03 6.69
N GLN A 172 -7.70 21.17 6.92
CA GLN A 172 -6.41 21.20 6.25
C GLN A 172 -5.97 19.77 5.95
N TYR A 173 -5.15 19.63 4.93
CA TYR A 173 -4.61 18.35 4.51
C TYR A 173 -3.09 18.47 4.46
N ALA A 174 -2.41 17.63 5.21
CA ALA A 174 -0.96 17.53 5.20
C ALA A 174 -0.54 16.29 4.44
N TYR A 175 0.45 16.40 3.57
CA TYR A 175 1.00 15.25 2.87
C TYR A 175 2.53 15.29 2.77
N TRP A 176 3.12 14.10 2.75
CA TRP A 176 4.55 13.86 2.58
C TRP A 176 4.73 12.91 1.41
N THR A 177 5.44 13.33 0.37
CA THR A 177 5.64 12.55 -0.85
C THR A 177 6.79 11.55 -0.73
N SER A 178 7.52 11.54 0.38
CA SER A 178 8.54 10.55 0.68
C SER A 178 8.67 10.32 2.20
N PHE A 179 9.32 9.20 2.57
CA PHE A 179 9.65 8.91 3.97
C PHE A 179 10.67 9.88 4.56
N SER A 180 11.63 10.33 3.75
CA SER A 180 12.68 11.27 4.17
C SER A 180 12.15 12.69 4.37
N GLN A 181 10.99 13.03 3.80
CA GLN A 181 10.36 14.32 4.01
C GLN A 181 9.91 14.45 5.47
N THR A 182 10.42 15.46 6.18
CA THR A 182 10.06 15.73 7.57
C THR A 182 8.94 16.76 7.69
N LYS A 183 8.92 17.76 6.82
CA LYS A 183 7.90 18.82 6.78
C LYS A 183 6.79 18.47 5.78
N PRO A 184 5.51 18.43 6.18
CA PRO A 184 4.43 18.22 5.23
C PRO A 184 4.27 19.41 4.29
N THR A 185 3.74 19.14 3.12
CA THR A 185 3.05 20.15 2.34
C THR A 185 1.62 20.23 2.84
N VAL A 186 1.16 21.43 3.21
CA VAL A 186 -0.19 21.66 3.73
C VAL A 186 -1.02 22.37 2.67
N THR A 187 -2.21 21.85 2.41
CA THR A 187 -3.18 22.42 1.48
C THR A 187 -4.58 22.34 2.07
N THR A 188 -5.49 23.20 1.63
CA THR A 188 -6.91 23.11 1.99
C THR A 188 -7.71 22.36 0.92
N ASN A 189 -7.16 22.13 -0.27
CA ASN A 189 -7.89 21.49 -1.36
C ASN A 189 -7.52 19.99 -1.46
N PRO A 190 -8.42 19.05 -1.14
CA PRO A 190 -8.11 17.62 -1.21
C PRO A 190 -7.89 17.13 -2.66
N SER A 191 -8.49 17.77 -3.67
CA SER A 191 -8.27 17.44 -5.08
C SER A 191 -6.89 17.88 -5.59
N SER A 192 -6.17 18.74 -4.85
CA SER A 192 -4.79 19.10 -5.19
C SER A 192 -3.77 18.04 -4.78
N ILE A 193 -4.16 17.12 -3.88
CA ILE A 193 -3.30 16.05 -3.38
C ILE A 193 -3.42 14.87 -4.34
N LYS A 194 -2.40 14.69 -5.17
CA LYS A 194 -2.29 13.54 -6.07
C LYS A 194 -1.61 12.40 -5.34
N PHE A 195 -2.18 11.20 -5.44
CA PHE A 195 -1.58 10.02 -4.85
C PHE A 195 -0.26 9.69 -5.54
N ALA A 196 0.75 9.45 -4.70
CA ALA A 196 2.05 8.95 -5.09
C ALA A 196 2.37 7.71 -4.25
N GLN A 197 3.25 6.85 -4.75
CA GLN A 197 3.72 5.70 -4.00
C GLN A 197 4.47 6.16 -2.73
N ASP A 198 4.27 5.43 -1.63
CA ASP A 198 4.88 5.70 -0.32
C ASP A 198 4.53 7.07 0.28
N MET A 199 3.42 7.66 -0.20
CA MET A 199 2.94 8.93 0.31
C MET A 199 2.26 8.74 1.68
N ARG A 200 2.48 9.71 2.57
CA ARG A 200 1.77 9.83 3.84
C ARG A 200 0.82 11.01 3.74
N VAL A 201 -0.41 10.85 4.19
CA VAL A 201 -1.46 11.88 4.14
C VAL A 201 -2.16 11.97 5.48
N THR A 202 -2.51 13.18 5.88
CA THR A 202 -3.32 13.45 7.06
C THR A 202 -4.46 14.38 6.68
N MET A 203 -5.68 13.94 6.94
CA MET A 203 -6.88 14.78 6.90
C MET A 203 -7.05 15.40 8.27
N ALA A 204 -7.05 16.73 8.36
CA ALA A 204 -6.96 17.42 9.63
C ALA A 204 -8.05 18.47 9.82
N PHE A 205 -8.56 18.58 11.04
CA PHE A 205 -9.32 19.72 11.51
C PHE A 205 -8.57 20.37 12.67
N VAL A 206 -7.74 21.37 12.38
CA VAL A 206 -6.84 22.00 13.35
C VAL A 206 -6.89 23.52 13.23
N PRO A 207 -6.55 24.28 14.29
CA PRO A 207 -6.50 25.73 14.23
C PRO A 207 -5.54 26.23 13.14
N LYS A 208 -5.78 27.45 12.65
CA LYS A 208 -4.93 28.06 11.62
C LYS A 208 -3.48 28.15 12.11
N GLY A 209 -2.55 27.73 11.25
CA GLY A 209 -1.10 27.76 11.54
C GLY A 209 -0.57 26.54 12.29
N VAL A 210 -1.44 25.61 12.69
CA VAL A 210 -1.02 24.33 13.27
C VAL A 210 -0.71 23.34 12.15
N THR A 211 0.43 22.65 12.27
CA THR A 211 0.77 21.55 11.35
C THR A 211 0.11 20.26 11.83
N PRO A 212 -0.67 19.56 10.98
CA PRO A 212 -1.27 18.28 11.34
C PRO A 212 -0.26 17.21 11.73
N LEU A 213 -0.68 16.28 12.60
CA LEU A 213 0.15 15.15 13.00
C LEU A 213 0.38 14.18 11.83
N PRO A 214 1.62 13.70 11.61
CA PRO A 214 1.89 12.68 10.60
C PRO A 214 1.21 11.35 10.97
N PRO A 215 1.02 10.44 10.00
CA PRO A 215 0.55 9.10 10.30
C PRO A 215 1.43 8.36 11.29
N SER A 216 0.77 7.57 12.13
CA SER A 216 1.43 6.79 13.18
C SER A 216 2.45 5.83 12.58
N THR A 217 3.49 5.49 13.35
CA THR A 217 4.47 4.48 12.95
C THR A 217 3.81 3.12 12.67
N ALA A 218 2.72 2.80 13.38
CA ALA A 218 1.95 1.57 13.14
C ALA A 218 1.31 1.56 11.75
N THR A 219 0.68 2.67 11.33
CA THR A 219 0.10 2.83 9.99
C THR A 219 1.18 2.77 8.91
N VAL A 220 2.33 3.42 9.14
CA VAL A 220 3.44 3.39 8.19
C VAL A 220 4.03 1.98 8.05
N ASN A 221 4.21 1.25 9.15
CA ASN A 221 4.67 -0.13 9.12
C ASN A 221 3.67 -1.06 8.42
N ALA A 222 2.36 -0.85 8.63
CA ALA A 222 1.32 -1.60 7.92
C ALA A 222 1.37 -1.34 6.40
N MET A 223 1.56 -0.08 5.99
CA MET A 223 1.70 0.29 4.58
C MET A 223 2.88 -0.43 3.91
N VAL A 224 4.03 -0.49 4.59
CA VAL A 224 5.22 -1.20 4.09
C VAL A 224 4.97 -2.72 4.05
N ALA A 225 4.26 -3.28 5.03
CA ALA A 225 3.91 -4.70 5.04
C ALA A 225 2.95 -5.08 3.88
N ASP A 226 1.96 -4.24 3.59
CA ASP A 226 1.04 -4.44 2.47
C ASP A 226 1.76 -4.34 1.12
N GLN A 227 2.70 -3.40 1.00
CA GLN A 227 3.56 -3.29 -0.18
C GLN A 227 4.41 -4.54 -0.39
N ALA A 228 5.07 -5.03 0.66
CA ALA A 228 5.87 -6.25 0.60
C ALA A 228 5.03 -7.48 0.21
N SER A 229 3.81 -7.59 0.75
CA SER A 229 2.88 -8.67 0.44
C SER A 229 2.40 -8.64 -1.01
N SER A 230 2.27 -7.45 -1.59
CA SER A 230 1.83 -7.26 -2.98
C SER A 230 2.92 -7.56 -4.01
N ALA A 231 4.20 -7.44 -3.62
CA ALA A 231 5.33 -7.80 -4.49
C ALA A 231 5.46 -9.31 -4.73
N THR A 232 4.89 -10.15 -3.86
CA THR A 232 5.02 -11.62 -3.91
C THR A 232 4.21 -12.32 -5.00
N THR A 233 3.39 -11.62 -5.81
CA THR A 233 2.53 -12.22 -6.83
C THR A 233 3.14 -12.30 -8.24
N THR A 234 4.37 -11.84 -8.46
CA THR A 234 5.07 -12.05 -9.75
C THR A 234 5.85 -13.37 -9.75
N THR A 235 5.16 -14.52 -9.67
CA THR A 235 5.72 -15.78 -10.17
C THR A 235 4.89 -16.23 -11.36
N THR A 236 5.14 -15.61 -12.52
CA THR A 236 4.62 -16.12 -13.79
C THR A 236 5.28 -17.47 -14.02
N ALA A 237 4.53 -18.56 -13.87
CA ALA A 237 4.95 -19.85 -14.37
C ALA A 237 5.17 -19.70 -15.88
N VAL A 238 6.43 -19.79 -16.32
CA VAL A 238 6.76 -19.92 -17.74
C VAL A 238 6.29 -21.30 -18.16
N THR A 239 5.10 -21.39 -18.74
CA THR A 239 4.67 -22.59 -19.46
C THR A 239 5.52 -22.67 -20.73
N THR A 240 6.58 -23.47 -20.70
CA THR A 240 7.34 -23.83 -21.88
C THR A 240 6.47 -24.73 -22.77
N THR A 241 5.81 -24.16 -23.77
CA THR A 241 5.20 -24.95 -24.84
C THR A 241 6.30 -25.32 -25.85
N THR A 242 6.74 -26.57 -25.76
CA THR A 242 7.62 -27.19 -26.74
C THR A 242 6.94 -27.16 -28.11
N GLY A 243 7.54 -26.46 -29.07
CA GLY A 243 7.05 -26.36 -30.44
C GLY A 243 7.08 -27.71 -31.14
N VAL A 244 5.94 -28.11 -31.69
CA VAL A 244 5.86 -29.14 -32.73
C VAL A 244 5.68 -28.42 -34.06
N THR A 245 6.71 -28.57 -34.90
CA THR A 245 6.75 -28.12 -36.30
C THR A 245 5.70 -28.86 -37.12
N ALA A 246 4.84 -28.13 -37.81
CA ALA A 246 4.05 -28.65 -38.92
C ALA A 246 4.06 -27.63 -40.08
N THR A 247 4.85 -27.95 -41.10
CA THR A 247 4.91 -27.32 -42.42
C THR A 247 3.68 -27.72 -43.23
N THR A 248 2.99 -26.81 -43.92
CA THR A 248 2.35 -27.02 -45.25
C THR A 248 1.83 -25.71 -45.88
N ALA A 249 2.43 -25.39 -47.03
CA ALA A 249 2.00 -24.69 -48.25
C ALA A 249 1.02 -23.50 -48.28
N VAL A 250 1.50 -22.45 -48.97
CA VAL A 250 0.83 -21.26 -49.52
C VAL A 250 0.01 -21.62 -50.78
N PRO A 251 -1.09 -20.90 -51.07
CA PRO A 251 -1.22 -20.37 -52.42
C PRO A 251 -1.50 -18.86 -52.47
N THR A 252 -0.77 -18.24 -53.38
CA THR A 252 -0.79 -16.84 -53.81
C THR A 252 -1.97 -16.57 -54.73
N THR A 253 -2.69 -15.47 -54.54
CA THR A 253 -3.36 -14.75 -55.64
C THR A 253 -3.44 -13.25 -55.36
N THR A 254 -2.72 -12.50 -56.20
CA THR A 254 -2.81 -11.06 -56.45
C THR A 254 -4.15 -10.73 -57.13
N VAL A 255 -4.72 -9.52 -56.89
CA VAL A 255 -5.28 -8.58 -57.90
C VAL A 255 -6.14 -7.47 -57.24
N THR A 256 -5.62 -6.25 -57.35
CA THR A 256 -6.24 -4.98 -57.80
C THR A 256 -7.15 -4.14 -56.90
N LYS A 257 -6.60 -2.96 -56.61
CA LYS A 257 -7.18 -1.69 -56.14
C LYS A 257 -8.31 -1.18 -57.05
N ALA A 258 -9.43 -0.76 -56.46
CA ALA A 258 -10.40 0.12 -57.09
C ALA A 258 -10.83 1.24 -56.13
N THR A 259 -10.57 2.46 -56.59
CA THR A 259 -11.02 3.75 -56.03
C THR A 259 -12.45 4.00 -56.47
N THR A 260 -13.36 4.39 -55.57
CA THR A 260 -14.60 5.06 -56.00
C THR A 260 -15.07 6.12 -55.01
N THR A 261 -15.11 7.33 -55.54
CA THR A 261 -15.73 8.57 -55.11
C THR A 261 -17.21 8.41 -54.78
N THR A 262 -17.74 9.14 -53.79
CA THR A 262 -19.19 9.43 -53.74
C THR A 262 -19.44 10.87 -53.32
N THR A 263 -20.28 11.49 -54.14
CA THR A 263 -20.56 12.91 -54.29
C THR A 263 -21.66 13.39 -53.34
N THR A 264 -21.54 14.65 -52.95
CA THR A 264 -22.46 15.50 -52.20
C THR A 264 -23.88 15.56 -52.79
N LYS A 265 -24.91 15.54 -51.92
CA LYS A 265 -26.21 16.17 -52.20
C LYS A 265 -26.70 16.96 -50.98
N LYS A 266 -27.04 18.22 -51.28
CA LYS A 266 -27.56 19.31 -50.44
C LYS A 266 -29.06 19.15 -50.16
N ALA A 267 -29.49 19.39 -48.93
CA ALA A 267 -30.88 19.75 -48.54
C ALA A 267 -30.82 20.45 -47.17
N THR A 268 -30.86 21.78 -47.13
CA THR A 268 -32.05 22.67 -46.99
C THR A 268 -32.53 22.83 -45.54
N THR A 269 -32.31 24.05 -45.05
CA THR A 269 -32.76 24.68 -43.81
C THR A 269 -34.28 24.83 -43.76
N THR A 270 -34.89 24.66 -42.58
CA THR A 270 -36.15 25.35 -42.25
C THR A 270 -36.17 25.68 -40.76
N THR A 271 -36.32 26.97 -40.51
CA THR A 271 -36.47 27.67 -39.24
C THR A 271 -37.96 27.70 -38.88
N THR A 272 -38.33 27.44 -37.63
CA THR A 272 -39.62 27.89 -37.09
C THR A 272 -39.40 28.46 -35.69
N ALA A 273 -39.81 29.72 -35.52
CA ALA A 273 -39.89 30.42 -34.25
C ALA A 273 -41.36 30.79 -33.97
N LYS A 274 -41.69 30.72 -32.67
CA LYS A 274 -42.79 31.36 -31.93
C LYS A 274 -44.27 31.10 -32.31
N GLY A 275 -44.95 30.54 -31.31
CA GLY A 275 -46.36 30.68 -30.95
C GLY A 275 -46.49 30.27 -29.51
#